data_AF-A0A2E4W718-F1
#
_entry.id   AF-A0A2E4W718-F1
#
_cell.length_a   1.000
_cell.length_b   1.000
_cell.length_c   1.000
_cell.angle_alpha   90.00
_cell.angle_beta   90.00
_cell.angle_gamma   90.00
#
_symmetry.space_group_name_H-M   'P 1'
#
loop_
_entity.id
_entity.type
_entity.pdbx_description
1 polymer ?
#
loop_
_entity_poly.entity_id
_entity_poly.type
_entity_poly.pdbx_seq_one_letter_code
_entity_poly.pdbx_strand_id
1 'polypeptide(L)'
;MAYVSKELKSKLVAKLKPLMKEYGVRATYKVLNHSKLDINIRSGKLFKIANEDSMSVYGIGSEPSKGIIESFGSDSKEIELLKKIFDIINEENYDNSDAMTDYFDVGFYWEINIGTWDKPYKWVGE
;
A
#
# COMPACT_ATOMS: atom_id res chain seq x y z
N MET A 1 -3.77 -11.21 17.06
CA MET A 1 -3.26 -12.08 15.96
C MET A 1 -3.75 -11.53 14.64
N ALA A 2 -2.83 -11.23 13.72
CA ALA A 2 -3.15 -10.61 12.43
C ALA A 2 -4.09 -11.49 11.59
N TYR A 3 -5.25 -10.95 11.19
CA TYR A 3 -6.20 -11.66 10.34
C TYR A 3 -6.96 -10.71 9.40
N VAL A 4 -6.97 -11.07 8.11
CA VAL A 4 -7.68 -10.37 7.04
C VAL A 4 -8.85 -11.23 6.58
N SER A 5 -10.06 -10.82 6.95
CA SER A 5 -11.28 -11.44 6.45
C SER A 5 -11.58 -11.04 4.99
N LYS A 6 -12.34 -11.86 4.27
CA LYS A 6 -12.80 -11.53 2.91
C LYS A 6 -13.63 -10.25 2.89
N GLU A 7 -14.42 -10.02 3.93
CA GLU A 7 -15.25 -8.83 4.10
C GLU A 7 -14.42 -7.58 4.29
N LEU A 8 -13.41 -7.63 5.18
CA LEU A 8 -12.46 -6.54 5.41
C LEU A 8 -11.74 -6.16 4.11
N LYS A 9 -11.22 -7.15 3.38
CA LYS A 9 -10.64 -6.93 2.05
C LYS A 9 -11.63 -6.22 1.12
N SER A 10 -12.88 -6.67 1.07
CA SER A 10 -13.89 -6.08 0.19
C SER A 10 -14.21 -4.62 0.56
N LYS A 11 -14.29 -4.31 1.87
CA LYS A 11 -14.49 -2.93 2.38
C LYS A 11 -13.34 -2.02 1.99
N LEU A 12 -12.09 -2.44 2.25
CA LEU A 12 -10.89 -1.70 1.89
C LEU A 12 -10.80 -1.48 0.38
N VAL A 13 -11.03 -2.53 -0.42
CA VAL A 13 -11.03 -2.43 -1.89
C VAL A 13 -12.12 -1.48 -2.40
N ALA A 14 -13.28 -1.42 -1.75
CA ALA A 14 -14.34 -0.49 -2.11
C ALA A 14 -13.95 0.98 -1.85
N LYS A 15 -13.21 1.26 -0.77
CA LYS A 15 -12.65 2.60 -0.47
C LYS A 15 -11.45 2.95 -1.36
N LEU A 16 -10.58 1.98 -1.68
CA LEU A 16 -9.34 2.20 -2.44
C LEU A 16 -9.57 2.32 -3.95
N LYS A 17 -10.55 1.61 -4.52
CA LYS A 17 -10.88 1.68 -5.96
C LYS A 17 -11.18 3.10 -6.46
N PRO A 18 -12.06 3.90 -5.82
CA PRO A 18 -12.34 5.26 -6.28
C PRO A 18 -11.11 6.16 -6.18
N LEU A 19 -10.35 6.07 -5.08
CA LEU A 19 -9.09 6.79 -4.91
C LEU A 19 -8.11 6.48 -6.04
N MET A 20 -7.87 5.20 -6.34
CA MET A 20 -6.99 4.80 -7.43
C MET A 20 -7.46 5.30 -8.80
N LYS A 21 -8.77 5.34 -9.02
CA LYS A 21 -9.36 5.84 -10.28
C LYS A 21 -9.16 7.35 -10.43
N GLU A 22 -9.35 8.12 -9.37
CA GLU A 22 -9.11 9.57 -9.34
C GLU A 22 -7.67 9.91 -9.72
N TYR A 23 -6.74 9.14 -9.18
CA TYR A 23 -5.31 9.28 -9.44
C TYR A 23 -4.84 8.59 -10.74
N GLY A 24 -5.75 7.95 -11.49
CA GLY A 24 -5.44 7.30 -12.77
C GLY A 24 -4.48 6.12 -12.65
N VAL A 25 -4.48 5.41 -11.52
CA VAL A 25 -3.66 4.23 -11.26
C VAL A 25 -4.53 2.97 -11.21
N ARG A 26 -3.94 1.84 -11.62
CA ARG A 26 -4.58 0.52 -11.58
C ARG A 26 -3.79 -0.38 -10.64
N ALA A 27 -4.46 -0.85 -9.59
CA ALA A 27 -3.89 -1.85 -8.70
C ALA A 27 -4.69 -3.14 -8.65
N THR A 28 -4.07 -4.15 -8.04
CA THR A 28 -4.63 -5.47 -7.76
C THR A 28 -4.45 -5.78 -6.29
N TYR A 29 -5.43 -6.46 -5.69
CA TYR A 29 -5.47 -6.68 -4.24
C TYR A 29 -5.46 -8.16 -3.93
N LYS A 30 -4.48 -8.62 -3.15
CA LYS A 30 -4.29 -10.01 -2.76
C LYS A 30 -4.28 -10.10 -1.23
N VAL A 31 -4.80 -11.20 -0.70
CA VAL A 31 -4.62 -11.53 0.72
C VAL A 31 -3.62 -12.67 0.78
N LEU A 32 -2.54 -12.48 1.53
CA LEU A 32 -1.49 -13.47 1.75
C LEU A 32 -1.59 -14.02 3.16
N ASN A 33 -1.52 -15.35 3.27
CA ASN A 33 -1.54 -16.10 4.52
C ASN A 33 -2.66 -15.70 5.49
N HIS A 34 -3.76 -15.16 4.97
CA HIS A 34 -4.89 -14.62 5.75
C HIS A 34 -4.51 -13.55 6.79
N SER A 35 -3.30 -13.01 6.75
CA SER A 35 -2.81 -12.03 7.74
C SER A 35 -2.25 -10.76 7.09
N LYS A 36 -2.07 -10.77 5.76
CA LYS A 36 -1.47 -9.67 5.00
C LYS A 36 -2.31 -9.24 3.81
N LEU A 37 -2.48 -7.94 3.62
CA LEU A 37 -3.10 -7.31 2.46
C LEU A 37 -2.03 -6.76 1.51
N ASP A 38 -1.94 -7.34 0.33
CA ASP A 38 -1.03 -6.93 -0.73
C ASP A 38 -1.76 -6.08 -1.77
N ILE A 39 -1.26 -4.86 -1.98
CA ILE A 39 -1.77 -3.88 -2.94
C ILE A 39 -0.73 -3.69 -4.03
N ASN A 40 -0.94 -4.31 -5.18
CA ASN A 40 0.00 -4.27 -6.29
C ASN A 40 -0.47 -3.29 -7.36
N ILE A 41 0.11 -2.09 -7.39
CA ILE A 41 -0.07 -1.06 -8.41
C ILE A 41 0.72 -1.47 -9.66
N ARG A 42 0.00 -1.73 -10.76
CA ARG A 42 0.59 -2.27 -12.00
C ARG A 42 0.82 -1.23 -13.08
N SER A 43 0.00 -0.19 -13.11
CA SER A 43 0.08 0.82 -14.15
C SER A 43 -0.57 2.13 -13.72
N GLY A 44 -0.11 3.25 -14.26
CA GLY A 44 -0.73 4.54 -14.04
C GLY A 44 0.16 5.71 -14.46
N LYS A 45 -0.31 6.92 -14.20
CA LYS A 45 0.36 8.15 -14.64
C LYS A 45 1.31 8.78 -13.62
N LEU A 46 1.22 8.36 -12.36
CA LEU A 46 1.88 9.03 -11.24
C LEU A 46 3.29 8.52 -11.00
N PHE A 47 3.46 7.23 -10.67
CA PHE A 47 4.78 6.71 -10.32
C PHE A 47 5.71 6.67 -11.53
N LYS A 48 6.55 7.68 -11.69
CA LYS A 48 7.60 7.72 -12.72
C LYS A 48 8.86 7.00 -12.21
N ILE A 49 8.72 5.69 -12.03
CA ILE A 49 9.85 4.81 -11.72
C ILE A 49 10.45 4.28 -13.03
N ALA A 50 11.76 4.01 -13.05
CA ALA A 50 12.39 3.36 -14.20
C ALA A 50 11.77 1.97 -14.39
N ASN A 51 11.60 1.52 -15.64
CA ASN A 51 10.97 0.22 -15.94
C ASN A 51 11.68 -0.99 -15.28
N GLU A 52 12.91 -0.82 -14.79
CA GLU A 52 13.70 -1.87 -14.12
C GLU A 52 13.61 -1.78 -12.59
N ASP A 53 13.16 -0.65 -12.04
CA ASP A 53 13.08 -0.42 -10.60
C ASP A 53 11.67 -0.74 -10.10
N SER A 54 11.52 -1.84 -9.35
CA SER A 54 10.32 -2.08 -8.55
C SER A 54 10.45 -1.44 -7.18
N MET A 55 9.41 -0.73 -6.73
CA MET A 55 9.37 -0.13 -5.39
C MET A 55 8.30 -0.83 -4.55
N SER A 56 8.68 -1.32 -3.38
CA SER A 56 7.75 -1.95 -2.44
C SER A 56 7.75 -1.16 -1.13
N VAL A 57 6.56 -0.74 -0.72
CA VAL A 57 6.28 -0.02 0.52
C VAL A 57 5.62 -0.99 1.48
N TYR A 58 6.33 -1.34 2.55
CA TYR A 58 5.82 -2.22 3.58
C TYR A 58 5.36 -1.39 4.78
N GLY A 59 4.29 -1.82 5.44
CA GLY A 59 3.82 -1.16 6.65
C GLY A 59 3.15 -2.07 7.65
N ILE A 60 3.29 -1.69 8.92
CA ILE A 60 2.60 -2.23 10.09
C ILE A 60 2.08 -1.02 10.86
N GLY A 61 0.79 -0.71 10.74
CA GLY A 61 0.16 0.41 11.46
C GLY A 61 0.79 1.81 11.27
N SER A 62 1.82 1.96 10.41
CA SER A 62 2.74 3.10 10.41
C SER A 62 2.85 3.75 9.04
N GLU A 63 3.05 5.08 9.04
CA GLU A 63 3.15 5.91 7.84
C GLU A 63 4.23 5.43 6.86
N PRO A 64 4.14 5.78 5.56
CA PRO A 64 5.19 5.50 4.59
C PRO A 64 6.56 5.99 5.09
N SER A 65 7.59 5.16 4.91
CA SER A 65 8.92 5.44 5.45
C SER A 65 9.51 6.74 4.90
N LYS A 66 10.34 7.40 5.72
CA LYS A 66 11.04 8.65 5.37
C LYS A 66 11.79 8.55 4.03
N GLY A 67 12.38 7.40 3.72
CA GLY A 67 13.10 7.17 2.47
C GLY A 67 12.19 7.21 1.22
N ILE A 68 10.92 6.79 1.33
CA ILE A 68 9.95 6.90 0.23
C ILE A 68 9.54 8.36 0.02
N ILE A 69 9.29 9.07 1.12
CA ILE A 69 8.96 10.50 1.10
C ILE A 69 10.09 11.31 0.44
N GLU A 70 11.35 11.00 0.79
CA GLU A 70 12.52 11.64 0.19
C GLU A 70 12.71 11.27 -1.30
N SER A 71 12.34 10.06 -1.72
CA SER A 71 12.49 9.59 -3.11
C SER A 71 11.57 10.32 -4.11
N PHE A 72 10.33 10.58 -3.71
CA PHE A 72 9.34 11.28 -4.56
C PHE A 72 9.22 12.77 -4.26
N GLY A 73 9.68 13.22 -3.09
CA GLY A 73 9.46 14.56 -2.56
C GLY A 73 8.16 14.65 -1.77
N SER A 74 8.22 15.37 -0.64
CA SER A 74 7.13 15.44 0.35
C SER A 74 5.79 15.95 -0.19
N ASP A 75 5.80 16.80 -1.23
CA ASP A 75 4.61 17.43 -1.84
C ASP A 75 4.20 16.80 -3.18
N SER A 76 4.73 15.62 -3.49
CA SER A 76 4.37 14.90 -4.72
C SER A 76 2.99 14.24 -4.62
N LYS A 77 2.29 14.11 -5.76
CA LYS A 77 0.97 13.46 -5.83
C LYS A 77 1.04 11.98 -5.49
N GLU A 78 2.20 11.37 -5.69
CA GLU A 78 2.57 10.01 -5.35
C GLU A 78 2.53 9.81 -3.84
N ILE A 79 3.15 10.71 -3.08
CA ILE A 79 3.12 10.67 -1.60
C ILE A 79 1.73 10.98 -1.08
N GLU A 80 1.00 11.92 -1.69
CA GLU A 80 -0.38 12.20 -1.30
C GLU A 80 -1.28 10.96 -1.48
N LEU A 81 -1.15 10.26 -2.60
CA LEU A 81 -1.86 9.00 -2.85
C LEU A 81 -1.47 7.94 -1.81
N LEU A 82 -0.18 7.75 -1.54
CA LEU A 82 0.29 6.76 -0.56
C LEU A 82 -0.23 7.06 0.86
N LYS A 83 -0.24 8.34 1.27
CA LYS A 83 -0.83 8.78 2.54
C LYS A 83 -2.33 8.50 2.61
N LYS A 84 -3.08 8.84 1.56
CA LYS A 84 -4.53 8.53 1.51
C LYS A 84 -4.82 7.03 1.55
N ILE A 85 -4.01 6.21 0.86
CA ILE A 85 -4.11 4.75 0.94
C ILE A 85 -3.85 4.28 2.37
N PHE A 86 -2.80 4.81 3.00
CA PHE A 86 -2.44 4.51 4.38
C PHE A 86 -3.58 4.84 5.34
N ASP A 87 -4.16 6.04 5.28
CA ASP A 87 -5.26 6.47 6.14
C ASP A 87 -6.46 5.50 6.05
N ILE A 88 -6.83 5.11 4.82
CA ILE A 88 -7.92 4.15 4.58
C ILE A 88 -7.62 2.77 5.18
N ILE A 89 -6.37 2.30 5.09
CA ILE A 89 -5.97 1.01 5.63
C ILE A 89 -5.96 1.06 7.15
N ASN A 90 -5.40 2.12 7.73
CA ASN A 90 -5.28 2.29 9.18
C ASN A 90 -6.62 2.56 9.86
N GLU A 91 -7.62 3.11 9.18
CA GLU A 91 -8.98 3.24 9.73
C GLU A 91 -9.58 1.88 10.13
N GLU A 92 -9.21 0.80 9.42
CA GLU A 92 -9.70 -0.55 9.69
C GLU A 92 -8.64 -1.45 10.35
N ASN A 93 -7.43 -0.93 10.57
CA ASN A 93 -6.31 -1.64 11.20
C ASN A 93 -6.09 -1.13 12.63
N TYR A 94 -5.40 -1.92 13.44
CA TYR A 94 -4.95 -1.48 14.76
C TYR A 94 -3.53 -2.01 15.00
N ASP A 95 -2.76 -1.30 15.82
CA ASP A 95 -1.45 -1.72 16.30
C ASP A 95 -1.35 -1.42 17.79
N ASN A 96 -1.47 -2.48 18.59
CA ASN A 96 -1.31 -2.46 20.05
C ASN A 96 -0.02 -3.18 20.45
N SER A 97 0.97 -3.28 19.55
CA SER A 97 2.23 -3.93 19.86
C SER A 97 2.97 -3.18 20.98
N ASP A 98 3.46 -3.94 21.96
CA ASP A 98 4.27 -3.42 23.07
C ASP A 98 5.69 -3.95 22.93
N ALA A 99 6.67 -3.04 22.83
CA ALA A 99 8.06 -3.38 22.55
C ALA A 99 8.75 -4.19 23.67
N MET A 100 8.20 -4.26 24.89
CA MET A 100 8.74 -5.07 25.98
C MET A 100 8.25 -6.52 25.95
N THR A 101 7.19 -6.82 25.18
CA THR A 101 6.69 -8.19 24.99
C THR A 101 6.95 -8.63 23.55
N ASP A 102 7.43 -9.86 23.34
CA ASP A 102 7.64 -10.45 22.00
C ASP A 102 6.29 -10.83 21.32
N TYR A 103 5.28 -9.98 21.49
CA TYR A 103 3.91 -10.19 21.04
C TYR A 103 3.43 -8.99 20.22
N PHE A 104 3.37 -9.18 18.91
CA PHE A 104 2.84 -8.18 17.99
C PHE A 104 1.31 -8.34 17.89
N ASP A 105 0.57 -7.46 18.57
CA ASP A 105 -0.89 -7.38 18.42
C ASP A 105 -1.29 -6.34 17.38
N VAL A 106 -1.34 -6.80 16.12
CA VAL A 106 -1.78 -5.98 14.99
C VAL A 106 -3.00 -6.61 14.34
N GLY A 107 -3.88 -5.77 13.79
CA GLY A 107 -5.07 -6.20 13.07
C GLY A 107 -4.70 -6.99 11.81
N PHE A 108 -3.85 -6.43 10.97
CA PHE A 108 -3.26 -7.08 9.81
C PHE A 108 -2.03 -6.36 9.26
N TYR A 109 -1.21 -7.08 8.50
CA TYR A 109 -0.08 -6.53 7.76
C TYR A 109 -0.53 -5.99 6.40
N TRP A 110 0.18 -5.00 5.86
CA TRP A 110 -0.08 -4.55 4.49
C TRP A 110 1.21 -4.24 3.74
N GLU A 111 1.14 -4.31 2.42
CA GLU A 111 2.23 -3.95 1.52
C GLU A 111 1.68 -3.34 0.24
N ILE A 112 2.25 -2.21 -0.18
CA ILE A 112 1.98 -1.57 -1.46
C ILE A 112 3.17 -1.79 -2.37
N ASN A 113 2.95 -2.52 -3.45
CA ASN A 113 3.94 -2.77 -4.50
C ASN A 113 3.67 -1.87 -5.71
N ILE A 114 4.66 -1.09 -6.13
CA ILE A 114 4.64 -0.32 -7.37
C ILE A 114 5.46 -1.10 -8.38
N GLY A 115 4.77 -1.90 -9.19
CA GLY A 115 5.41 -2.96 -9.98
C GLY A 115 5.88 -4.12 -9.11
N THR A 116 6.32 -5.18 -9.76
CA THR A 116 6.92 -6.37 -9.13
C THR A 116 8.10 -6.80 -9.99
N TRP A 117 9.04 -7.56 -9.45
CA TRP A 117 10.23 -8.02 -10.17
C TRP A 117 9.90 -8.74 -11.51
N ASP A 118 8.81 -9.51 -11.56
CA ASP A 118 8.34 -10.22 -12.76
C ASP A 118 7.46 -9.36 -13.67
N LYS A 119 6.80 -8.34 -13.10
CA LYS A 119 5.86 -7.46 -13.81
C LYS A 119 6.14 -6.02 -13.40
N PRO A 120 7.07 -5.33 -14.09
CA PRO A 120 7.41 -3.97 -13.74
C PRO A 120 6.22 -3.04 -13.92
N TYR A 121 6.28 -1.90 -13.23
CA TYR A 121 5.22 -0.90 -13.31
C TYR A 121 5.17 -0.29 -14.70
N LYS A 122 3.98 -0.30 -15.31
CA LYS A 122 3.77 0.33 -16.61
C LYS A 122 3.36 1.79 -16.42
N TRP A 123 4.28 2.71 -16.66
CA TRP A 123 3.95 4.13 -16.74
C TRP A 123 3.11 4.40 -18.00
N VAL A 124 1.96 5.05 -17.82
CA VAL A 124 0.99 5.38 -18.89
C VAL A 124 0.80 6.90 -19.00
N GLY A 125 1.81 7.66 -18.55
CA GLY A 125 1.84 9.10 -18.76
C GLY A 125 2.19 9.43 -20.21
N GLU A 126 1.63 10.53 -20.68
CA GLU A 126 1.93 11.16 -21.98
C GLU A 126 2.64 12.48 -21.67
#